data_AF-A0A949JJW3-F1
#
_entry.id   AF-A0A949JJW3-F1
#
_cell.length_a   1.000
_cell.length_b   1.000
_cell.length_c   1.000
_cell.angle_alpha   90.00
_cell.angle_beta   90.00
_cell.angle_gamma   90.00
#
_symmetry.space_group_name_H-M   'P 1'
#
loop_
_entity.id
_entity.type
_entity.pdbx_description
1 polymer ?
#
loop_
_entity_poly.entity_id
_entity_poly.type
_entity_poly.pdbx_seq_one_letter_code
_entity_poly.pdbx_strand_id
1 'polypeptide(L)'
;MSIYRVHFKWKDKDLILRAKNLDLTHPYFVSITELVFPETKKLIIDPSEDDVRRMFGKADHLMIPFQTVSMIEEFKDGEPQTSAVVRRFKVLDESEPENVTE
;
A
#
# COMPACT_ATOMS: atom_id res chain seq x y z
N MET A 1 13.15 -2.74 13.42
CA MET A 1 13.61 -1.93 12.26
C MET A 1 12.55 -0.88 11.97
N SER A 2 12.95 0.38 11.73
CA SER A 2 12.00 1.42 11.36
C SER A 2 11.51 1.21 9.92
N ILE A 3 10.22 1.45 9.68
CA ILE A 3 9.66 1.56 8.33
C ILE A 3 9.21 3.01 8.15
N TYR A 4 9.62 3.61 7.05
CA TYR A 4 9.19 4.96 6.67
C TYR A 4 8.06 4.89 5.68
N ARG A 5 7.05 5.73 5.86
CA ARG A 5 5.96 5.92 4.91
C ARG A 5 5.98 7.35 4.39
N VAL A 6 6.21 7.49 3.09
CA VAL A 6 6.35 8.79 2.42
C VAL A 6 5.11 9.03 1.57
N HIS A 7 4.39 10.10 1.89
CA HIS A 7 3.24 10.60 1.13
C HIS A 7 3.72 11.71 0.22
N PHE A 8 3.46 11.59 -1.08
CA PHE A 8 3.88 12.59 -2.05
C PHE A 8 2.92 12.67 -3.23
N LYS A 9 2.89 13.85 -3.86
CA LYS A 9 2.08 14.09 -5.05
C LYS A 9 2.87 13.78 -6.32
N TRP A 10 2.29 12.98 -7.21
CA TRP A 10 2.87 12.61 -8.49
C TRP A 10 1.81 12.59 -9.59
N LYS A 11 2.00 13.36 -10.68
CA LYS A 11 1.03 13.47 -11.79
C LYS A 11 -0.42 13.69 -11.32
N ASP A 12 -0.59 14.61 -10.36
CA ASP A 12 -1.87 14.93 -9.74
C ASP A 12 -2.54 13.82 -8.94
N LYS A 13 -1.82 12.75 -8.61
CA LYS A 13 -2.24 11.71 -7.68
C LYS A 13 -1.44 11.77 -6.39
N ASP A 14 -2.10 11.56 -5.26
CA ASP A 14 -1.44 11.31 -3.99
C ASP A 14 -1.00 9.84 -3.93
N LEU A 15 0.29 9.62 -3.73
CA LEU A 15 0.90 8.29 -3.66
C LEU A 15 1.58 8.09 -2.31
N ILE A 16 1.67 6.82 -1.93
CA ILE A 16 2.28 6.39 -0.67
C ILE A 16 3.33 5.33 -1.00
N LEU A 17 4.57 5.56 -0.56
CA LEU A 17 5.65 4.58 -0.63
C LEU A 17 6.15 4.22 0.75
N ARG A 18 6.52 2.95 0.91
CA ARG A 18 7.13 2.43 2.14
C ARG A 18 8.56 2.03 1.85
N ALA A 19 9.46 2.36 2.76
CA ALA A 19 10.89 2.10 2.63
C ALA A 19 11.50 1.75 3.99
N LYS A 20 12.58 0.97 4.00
CA LYS A 20 13.33 0.71 5.24
C LYS A 20 14.37 1.78 5.54
N ASN A 21 14.78 2.52 4.54
CA ASN A 21 15.82 3.53 4.66
C ASN A 21 15.37 4.83 4.00
N LEU A 22 15.62 5.92 4.71
CA LEU A 22 15.26 7.28 4.34
C LEU A 22 16.41 8.20 4.67
N ASP A 23 16.84 8.97 3.67
CA ASP A 23 17.94 9.91 3.74
C ASP A 23 17.45 11.32 3.35
N LEU A 24 17.66 12.27 4.27
CA LEU A 24 17.29 13.67 4.15
C LEU A 24 18.51 14.60 3.99
N THR A 25 19.71 14.05 3.78
CA THR A 25 20.94 14.83 3.64
C THR A 25 20.99 15.62 2.34
N HIS A 26 20.24 15.21 1.32
CA HIS A 26 20.10 15.96 0.08
C HIS A 26 19.15 17.16 0.28
N PRO A 27 19.58 18.39 -0.04
CA PRO A 27 18.85 19.62 0.31
C PRO A 27 17.49 19.78 -0.39
N TYR A 28 17.27 19.09 -1.52
CA TYR A 28 16.06 19.24 -2.34
C TYR A 28 15.29 17.94 -2.53
N PHE A 29 15.86 16.81 -2.11
CA PHE A 29 15.30 15.49 -2.36
C PHE A 29 15.30 14.67 -1.09
N VAL A 30 14.22 13.93 -0.90
CA VAL A 30 14.12 12.82 0.03
C VAL A 30 14.54 11.58 -0.73
N SER A 31 15.66 10.99 -0.31
CA SER A 31 16.14 9.72 -0.84
C SER A 31 15.51 8.59 -0.04
N ILE A 32 14.85 7.65 -0.73
CA ILE A 32 14.37 6.41 -0.12
C ILE A 32 14.97 5.21 -0.84
N THR A 33 15.39 4.22 -0.06
CA THR A 33 15.96 2.96 -0.56
C THR A 33 15.32 1.78 0.16
N GLU A 34 15.44 0.60 -0.45
CA GLU A 34 14.81 -0.63 0.04
C GLU A 34 13.28 -0.50 0.16
N LEU A 35 12.63 -0.24 -0.97
CA LEU A 35 11.18 -0.15 -1.05
C LEU A 35 10.51 -1.44 -0.55
N VAL A 36 9.50 -1.29 0.30
CA VAL A 36 8.73 -2.38 0.87
C VAL A 36 7.35 -2.37 0.25
N PHE A 37 7.04 -3.43 -0.50
CA PHE A 37 5.70 -3.66 -1.03
C PHE A 37 5.00 -4.73 -0.20
N PRO A 38 3.69 -4.60 0.10
CA PRO A 38 2.95 -5.67 0.75
C PRO A 38 2.98 -6.94 -0.12
N GLU A 39 3.28 -8.08 0.50
CA GLU A 39 3.23 -9.36 -0.21
C GLU A 39 1.80 -9.67 -0.66
N THR A 40 1.67 -10.08 -1.91
CA THR A 40 0.47 -10.25 -2.74
C THR A 40 -0.59 -11.27 -2.25
N LYS A 41 -0.66 -11.59 -0.96
CA LYS A 41 -1.68 -12.50 -0.38
C LYS A 41 -2.95 -11.79 0.10
N LYS A 42 -3.33 -10.68 -0.52
CA LYS A 42 -4.67 -10.08 -0.30
C LYS A 42 -5.54 -10.38 -1.51
N LEU A 43 -6.69 -11.02 -1.28
CA LEU A 43 -7.73 -11.32 -2.28
C LEU A 43 -8.32 -10.04 -2.90
N ILE A 44 -8.09 -8.89 -2.27
CA ILE A 44 -8.46 -7.56 -2.72
C ILE A 44 -7.17 -6.81 -3.04
N ILE A 45 -6.93 -6.57 -4.31
CA ILE A 45 -5.82 -5.75 -4.80
C ILE A 45 -6.33 -4.30 -4.82
N ASP A 46 -5.68 -3.41 -4.07
CA ASP A 46 -5.91 -1.97 -4.27
C ASP A 46 -5.23 -1.58 -5.60
N PRO A 47 -5.99 -1.09 -6.60
CA PRO A 47 -5.42 -0.71 -7.90
C PRO A 47 -4.33 0.36 -7.77
N SER A 48 -4.38 1.18 -6.72
CA SER A 48 -3.36 2.19 -6.43
C SER A 48 -2.04 1.55 -5.99
N GLU A 49 -2.08 0.46 -5.21
CA GLU A 49 -0.88 -0.27 -4.80
C GLU A 49 -0.23 -1.00 -5.99
N ASP A 50 -1.04 -1.56 -6.90
CA ASP A 50 -0.54 -2.24 -8.11
C ASP A 50 0.14 -1.27 -9.08
N ASP A 51 -0.46 -0.08 -9.29
CA ASP A 51 0.13 1.00 -10.07
C ASP A 51 1.49 1.42 -9.51
N VAL A 52 1.58 1.63 -8.19
CA VAL A 52 2.82 2.00 -7.50
C VAL A 52 3.88 0.91 -7.65
N ARG A 53 3.51 -0.37 -7.53
CA ARG A 53 4.42 -1.50 -7.73
C ARG A 53 4.90 -1.60 -9.18
N ARG A 54 4.02 -1.39 -10.16
CA ARG A 54 4.39 -1.39 -11.57
C ARG A 54 5.31 -0.23 -11.92
N MET A 55 5.09 0.94 -11.32
CA MET A 55 5.86 2.15 -11.58
C MET A 55 7.23 2.16 -10.89
N PHE A 56 7.28 1.78 -9.61
CA PHE A 56 8.46 1.94 -8.76
C PHE A 56 9.06 0.63 -8.28
N GLY A 57 8.42 -0.52 -8.50
CA GLY A 57 8.86 -1.82 -7.97
C GLY A 57 10.17 -2.36 -8.53
N LYS A 58 10.74 -1.73 -9.55
CA LYS A 58 12.08 -2.03 -10.09
C LYS A 58 13.15 -1.01 -9.68
N ALA A 59 12.78 0.05 -8.96
CA ALA A 59 13.70 1.09 -8.55
C ALA A 59 14.32 0.73 -7.19
N ASP A 60 15.64 0.63 -7.14
CA ASP A 60 16.38 0.38 -5.89
C ASP A 60 16.54 1.64 -5.04
N HIS A 61 16.59 2.81 -5.70
CA HIS A 61 16.75 4.12 -5.09
C HIS A 61 15.82 5.13 -5.77
N LEU A 62 15.01 5.81 -4.97
CA LEU A 62 14.12 6.86 -5.43
C LEU A 62 14.48 8.19 -4.76
N MET A 63 14.57 9.26 -5.55
CA MET A 63 14.77 10.62 -5.07
C MET A 63 13.50 11.43 -5.32
N ILE A 64 12.78 11.75 -4.25
CA ILE A 64 11.50 12.46 -4.31
C ILE A 64 11.75 13.94 -3.99
N PRO A 65 11.35 14.89 -4.85
CA PRO A 65 11.51 16.31 -4.54
C PRO A 65 10.78 16.67 -3.24
N PHE A 66 11.46 17.35 -2.31
CA PHE A 66 10.88 17.75 -1.01
C PHE A 66 9.57 18.52 -1.17
N GLN A 67 9.48 19.39 -2.18
CA GLN A 67 8.28 20.17 -2.51
C GLN A 67 7.03 19.33 -2.81
N THR A 68 7.22 18.07 -3.25
CA THR A 68 6.11 17.16 -3.56
C THR A 68 5.73 16.28 -2.38
N VAL A 69 6.55 16.25 -1.33
CA VAL A 69 6.33 15.42 -0.15
C VAL A 69 5.35 16.14 0.77
N SER A 70 4.23 15.48 1.04
CA SER A 70 3.18 15.99 1.91
C SER A 70 3.42 15.58 3.38
N MET A 71 3.90 14.35 3.60
CA MET A 71 4.10 13.81 4.96
C MET A 71 5.09 12.64 4.95
N ILE A 72 5.89 12.54 6.01
CA ILE A 72 6.76 11.39 6.28
C ILE A 72 6.41 10.85 7.66
N GLU A 73 6.08 9.57 7.75
CA GLU A 73 5.84 8.85 9.00
C GLU A 73 6.96 7.84 9.24
N GLU A 74 7.35 7.67 10.50
CA GLU A 74 8.28 6.63 10.94
C GLU A 74 7.57 5.67 11.91
N PHE A 75 7.61 4.38 11.59
CA PHE A 75 7.06 3.32 12.43
C PHE A 75 8.19 2.52 13.06
N LYS A 76 8.32 2.59 14.39
CA LYS A 76 9.19 1.71 15.16
C LYS A 76 8.49 0.36 15.32
N ASP A 77 9.12 -0.72 14.85
CA ASP A 77 8.68 -2.12 14.95
C ASP A 77 7.55 -2.60 14.01
N GLY A 78 7.63 -2.23 12.72
CA GLY A 78 6.73 -2.74 11.69
C GLY A 78 5.33 -2.13 11.82
N GLU A 79 4.72 -1.75 10.69
CA GLU A 79 3.39 -1.16 10.73
C GLU A 79 2.40 -2.07 11.48
N PRO A 80 1.47 -1.51 12.28
CA PRO A 80 0.29 -2.27 12.67
C PRO A 80 -0.38 -2.67 11.35
N GLN A 81 -0.34 -3.95 11.02
CA GLN A 81 -1.14 -4.47 9.92
C GLN A 81 -2.58 -4.11 10.28
N THR A 82 -3.16 -3.13 9.59
CA THR A 82 -4.59 -2.99 9.47
C THR A 82 -5.06 -4.26 8.77
N SER A 83 -5.30 -5.27 9.61
CA SER A 83 -5.99 -6.48 9.27
C SER A 83 -7.40 -6.04 8.94
N ALA A 84 -7.62 -5.71 7.66
CA ALA A 84 -8.95 -5.72 7.09
C ALA A 84 -9.43 -7.17 7.17
N VAL A 85 -9.92 -7.57 8.34
CA VAL A 85 -10.55 -8.87 8.59
C VAL A 85 -11.91 -8.81 7.91
N VAL A 86 -11.94 -9.10 6.61
CA VAL A 86 -13.20 -9.28 5.89
C VAL A 86 -13.81 -10.60 6.35
N ARG A 87 -14.90 -10.51 7.13
CA ARG A 87 -15.67 -11.68 7.54
C ARG A 87 -16.48 -12.20 6.36
N ARG A 88 -16.50 -13.52 6.18
CA ARG A 88 -17.44 -14.16 5.24
C ARG A 88 -18.87 -13.94 5.74
N PHE A 89 -19.72 -13.40 4.88
CA PHE A 89 -21.18 -13.49 5.03
C PHE A 89 -21.67 -14.63 4.14
N LYS A 90 -22.65 -15.40 4.62
CA LYS A 90 -23.39 -16.35 3.78
C LYS A 90 -24.44 -15.56 3.02
N VAL A 91 -24.39 -15.61 1.70
CA VAL A 91 -25.52 -15.21 0.86
C VAL A 91 -26.58 -16.31 1.02
N LEU A 92 -27.75 -15.96 1.54
CA LEU A 92 -28.92 -16.84 1.52
C LEU A 92 -29.58 -16.61 0.17
N ASP A 93 -29.50 -17.61 -0.71
CA ASP A 93 -30.24 -17.63 -1.98
C ASP A 93 -31.64 -18.14 -1.66
N GLU A 94 -32.64 -17.27 -1.74
CA GLU A 94 -34.03 -17.56 -1.40
C GLU A 94 -34.75 -18.17 -2.61
N SER A 95 -34.27 -19.34 -3.03
CA SER A 95 -34.98 -20.17 -4.01
C SER A 95 -34.85 -21.63 -3.61
N GLU A 96 -35.65 -22.02 -2.61
CA GLU A 96 -36.00 -23.42 -2.37
C GLU A 96 -36.87 -23.91 -3.54
N PRO A 97 -36.52 -25.00 -4.25
CA PRO A 97 -37.51 -25.74 -5.01
C PRO A 97 -38.34 -26.55 -4.01
N GLU A 98 -39.60 -26.18 -3.83
CA GLU A 98 -40.59 -27.05 -3.20
C GLU A 98 -40.60 -28.39 -3.92
N ASN A 99 -40.26 -29.45 -3.17
CA ASN A 99 -40.43 -30.84 -3.60
C ASN A 99 -41.93 -31.09 -3.80
N VAL A 100 -42.39 -31.11 -5.05
CA VAL A 100 -43.71 -31.65 -5.38
C VAL A 100 -43.62 -33.17 -5.23
N THR A 101 -44.26 -33.70 -4.18
CA THR A 101 -44.50 -35.13 -3.99
C THR A 101 -45.99 -35.38 -4.19
N GLU A 102 -46.29 -36.47 -4.92
CA GLU A 102 -47.58 -37.06 -5.31
C GLU A 102 -48.30 -36.51 -6.56
#